data_AF-A0A512A969-F1
#
_entry.id   AF-A0A512A969-F1
#
_cell.length_a   1.000
_cell.length_b   1.000
_cell.length_c   1.000
_cell.angle_alpha   90.00
_cell.angle_beta   90.00
_cell.angle_gamma   90.00
#
_symmetry.space_group_name_H-M   'P 1'
#
loop_
_entity.id
_entity.type
_entity.pdbx_description
1 polymer ?
#
loop_
_entity_poly.entity_id
_entity_poly.type
_entity_poly.pdbx_seq_one_letter_code
_entity_poly.pdbx_strand_id
1 'polypeptide(L)'
;MKIDYSEQMLTWEWDDSVIKIELPDIIHAEYNKDENIVVVYNGENFVSNIIFYFSLEGKLLGQQNLLEGTLDWNHNGKQQISFHHLHCLRFSPKCQRILSIFRSSSDFDVPSELGVYNLEGEKIYQIESPAGFTMLYISEISKEKLRIVCEALKEDCFDKSGRSDFYFNLDLETRKRVKDGIAY
;
A
#
# COMPACT_ATOMS: atom_id res chain seq x y z
N MET A 1 7.75 17.10 -8.37
CA MET A 1 7.38 18.05 -7.31
C MET A 1 8.39 17.95 -6.20
N LYS A 2 8.85 19.07 -5.64
CA LYS A 2 9.77 19.07 -4.49
C LYS A 2 8.92 19.12 -3.22
N ILE A 3 9.24 18.26 -2.26
CA ILE A 3 8.65 18.24 -0.93
C ILE A 3 9.77 18.53 0.06
N ASP A 4 9.53 19.45 0.98
CA ASP A 4 10.41 19.75 2.09
C ASP A 4 9.65 19.46 3.41
N TYR A 5 10.30 18.82 4.37
CA TYR A 5 9.68 18.53 5.66
C TYR A 5 10.70 18.62 6.81
N SER A 6 10.19 19.00 7.99
CA SER A 6 10.82 18.85 9.30
C SER A 6 10.00 17.86 10.13
N GLU A 7 10.38 17.62 11.38
CA GLU A 7 9.62 16.76 12.30
C GLU A 7 8.18 17.24 12.54
N GLN A 8 7.87 18.52 12.29
CA GLN A 8 6.57 19.12 12.67
C GLN A 8 5.87 19.85 11.53
N MET A 9 6.51 19.99 10.36
CA MET A 9 5.98 20.76 9.25
C MET A 9 6.35 20.13 7.92
N LEU A 10 5.35 20.02 7.05
CA LEU A 10 5.48 19.57 5.67
C LEU A 10 5.13 20.73 4.74
N THR A 11 5.91 20.94 3.69
CA THR A 11 5.70 22.00 2.71
C THR A 11 5.97 21.50 1.28
N TRP A 12 5.12 21.90 0.34
CA TRP A 12 5.37 21.73 -1.08
C TRP A 12 4.69 22.84 -1.89
N GLU A 13 5.08 22.97 -3.15
CA GLU A 13 4.49 23.91 -4.10
C GLU A 13 3.55 23.17 -5.06
N TRP A 14 2.35 23.71 -5.24
CA TRP A 14 1.36 23.23 -6.18
C TRP A 14 0.52 24.39 -6.71
N ASP A 15 0.38 24.49 -8.04
CA ASP A 15 -0.42 25.51 -8.73
C ASP A 15 -0.19 26.95 -8.20
N ASP A 16 1.07 27.40 -8.25
CA ASP A 16 1.55 28.70 -7.76
C ASP A 16 1.28 28.98 -6.27
N SER A 17 0.85 27.97 -5.51
CA SER A 17 0.55 28.04 -4.09
C SER A 17 1.55 27.23 -3.26
N VAL A 18 1.92 27.76 -2.09
CA VAL A 18 2.71 27.02 -1.10
C VAL A 18 1.75 26.35 -0.13
N ILE A 19 1.73 25.02 -0.14
CA ILE A 19 0.95 24.23 0.80
C ILE A 19 1.77 23.95 2.04
N LYS A 20 1.18 24.14 3.22
CA LYS A 20 1.82 23.89 4.51
C LYS A 20 0.90 23.06 5.39
N ILE A 21 1.44 21.98 5.93
CA ILE A 21 0.72 21.07 6.82
C ILE A 21 1.54 20.92 8.10
N GLU A 22 0.91 21.20 9.23
CA GLU A 22 1.48 20.93 10.56
C GLU A 22 1.02 19.53 11.00
N LEU A 23 2.00 18.65 11.24
CA LEU A 23 1.79 17.30 11.72
C LEU A 23 2.94 16.93 12.65
N PRO A 24 2.68 16.31 13.81
CA PRO A 24 3.74 15.89 14.72
C PRO A 24 4.47 14.65 14.19
N ASP A 25 5.73 14.49 14.56
CA ASP A 25 6.53 13.27 14.41
C ASP A 25 6.66 12.78 12.96
N ILE A 26 6.83 13.70 12.01
CA ILE A 26 7.10 13.36 10.60
C ILE A 26 8.51 12.76 10.51
N ILE A 27 8.60 11.49 10.08
CA ILE A 27 9.88 10.82 9.85
C ILE A 27 10.24 10.76 8.35
N HIS A 28 9.22 10.76 7.48
CA HIS A 28 9.42 10.79 6.04
C HIS A 28 8.20 11.36 5.32
N ALA A 29 8.43 12.02 4.19
CA ALA A 29 7.37 12.41 3.27
C ALA A 29 7.86 12.29 1.83
N GLU A 30 6.97 11.85 0.94
CA GLU A 30 7.27 11.70 -0.47
C GLU A 30 6.09 12.07 -1.38
N TYR A 31 6.43 12.42 -2.61
CA TYR A 31 5.46 12.59 -3.68
C TYR A 31 5.31 11.26 -4.41
N ASN A 32 4.14 10.64 -4.28
CA ASN A 32 3.80 9.49 -5.08
C ASN A 32 3.29 9.95 -6.45
N LYS A 33 4.18 9.92 -7.45
CA LYS A 33 3.89 10.32 -8.83
C LYS A 33 2.80 9.48 -9.50
N ASP A 34 2.70 8.21 -9.14
CA ASP A 34 1.78 7.28 -9.79
C ASP A 34 0.35 7.54 -9.30
N GLU A 35 0.19 7.91 -8.04
CA GLU A 35 -1.09 8.26 -7.42
C GLU A 35 -1.43 9.75 -7.47
N ASN A 36 -0.46 10.62 -7.76
CA ASN A 36 -0.57 12.08 -7.63
C ASN A 36 -1.00 12.52 -6.22
N ILE A 37 -0.36 11.97 -5.20
CA ILE A 37 -0.61 12.31 -3.79
C ILE A 37 0.71 12.54 -3.06
N VAL A 38 0.64 13.25 -1.94
CA VAL A 38 1.72 13.33 -0.96
C VAL A 38 1.46 12.28 0.12
N VAL A 39 2.45 11.44 0.40
CA VAL A 39 2.39 10.41 1.44
C VAL A 39 3.31 10.85 2.57
N VAL A 40 2.80 10.84 3.80
CA VAL A 40 3.53 11.29 4.99
C VAL A 40 3.54 10.17 6.00
N TYR A 41 4.73 9.81 6.44
CA TYR A 41 4.98 8.77 7.41
C TYR A 41 5.29 9.43 8.75
N ASN A 42 4.41 9.20 9.72
CA ASN A 42 4.57 9.69 11.08
C ASN A 42 4.89 8.55 12.04
N GLY A 43 5.77 8.82 12.99
CA GLY A 43 6.12 7.90 14.05
C GLY A 43 7.41 8.28 14.75
N GLU A 44 7.94 7.36 15.56
CA GLU A 44 9.10 7.62 16.40
C GLU A 44 10.22 6.63 16.09
N ASN A 45 11.48 7.03 16.31
CA ASN A 45 12.65 6.16 16.13
C ASN A 45 12.72 5.48 14.75
N PHE A 46 12.32 6.20 13.69
CA PHE A 46 12.23 5.69 12.30
C PHE A 46 11.21 4.57 12.07
N VAL A 47 10.32 4.32 13.04
CA VAL A 47 9.21 3.37 12.90
C VAL A 47 7.93 4.16 12.64
N SER A 48 7.33 3.94 11.47
CA SER A 48 6.03 4.54 11.14
C SER A 48 4.91 3.89 11.95
N ASN A 49 4.06 4.71 12.56
CA ASN A 49 2.83 4.29 13.21
C ASN A 49 1.60 4.67 12.38
N ILE A 50 1.64 5.86 11.76
CA ILE A 50 0.53 6.42 10.99
C ILE A 50 1.05 6.88 9.63
N ILE A 51 0.30 6.57 8.58
CA ILE A 51 0.55 7.09 7.23
C ILE A 51 -0.61 8.01 6.86
N PHE A 52 -0.30 9.25 6.48
CA PHE A 52 -1.27 10.21 5.96
C PHE A 52 -1.16 10.34 4.45
N TYR A 53 -2.30 10.46 3.79
CA TYR A 53 -2.41 10.64 2.35
C TYR A 53 -3.04 11.99 2.06
N PHE A 54 -2.31 12.88 1.38
CA PHE A 54 -2.78 14.21 1.01
C PHE A 54 -2.89 14.35 -0.51
N SER A 55 -3.93 15.04 -0.97
CA SER A 55 -3.96 15.60 -2.32
C SER A 55 -2.86 16.64 -2.51
N LEU A 56 -2.58 17.02 -3.75
CA LEU A 56 -1.59 18.04 -4.08
C LEU A 56 -2.02 19.44 -3.60
N GLU A 57 -3.32 19.66 -3.37
CA GLU A 57 -3.88 20.88 -2.78
C GLU A 57 -3.84 20.89 -1.24
N GLY A 58 -3.29 19.85 -0.60
CA GLY A 58 -3.17 19.76 0.85
C GLY A 58 -4.39 19.22 1.60
N LYS A 59 -5.43 18.79 0.88
CA LYS A 59 -6.58 18.11 1.50
C LYS A 59 -6.19 16.70 1.95
N LEU A 60 -6.52 16.35 3.20
CA LEU A 60 -6.39 14.98 3.72
C LEU A 60 -7.38 14.05 3.01
N LEU A 61 -6.85 13.02 2.35
CA LEU A 61 -7.60 11.99 1.63
C LEU A 61 -7.88 10.79 2.53
N GLY A 62 -6.90 10.39 3.32
CA GLY A 62 -7.02 9.28 4.26
C GLY A 62 -5.85 9.18 5.21
N GLN A 63 -6.00 8.30 6.20
CA GLN A 63 -5.05 8.02 7.25
C GLN A 63 -5.07 6.51 7.52
N GLN A 64 -3.90 5.90 7.61
CA GLN A 64 -3.73 4.50 7.96
C GLN A 64 -3.02 4.38 9.30
N ASN A 65 -3.58 3.62 10.23
CA ASN A 65 -2.91 3.21 11.46
C ASN A 65 -2.29 1.82 11.26
N LEU A 66 -0.96 1.76 11.29
CA LEU A 66 -0.21 0.52 11.04
C LEU A 66 -0.32 -0.47 12.20
N LEU A 67 -0.44 0.02 13.44
CA LEU A 67 -0.56 -0.83 14.63
C LEU A 67 -1.96 -1.46 14.74
N GLU A 68 -2.99 -0.68 14.46
CA GLU A 68 -4.38 -1.14 14.53
C GLU A 68 -4.85 -1.82 13.23
N GLY A 69 -4.08 -1.71 12.15
CA GLY A 69 -4.45 -2.22 10.84
C GLY A 69 -5.71 -1.55 10.28
N THR A 70 -5.89 -0.26 10.55
CA THR A 70 -7.07 0.51 10.13
C THR A 70 -6.74 1.50 9.02
N LEU A 71 -7.75 1.80 8.20
CA LEU A 71 -7.73 2.88 7.23
C LEU A 71 -9.00 3.69 7.40
N ASP A 72 -8.83 4.99 7.62
CA ASP A 72 -9.86 6.01 7.64
C ASP A 72 -9.70 6.89 6.40
N TRP A 73 -10.77 7.16 5.66
CA TRP A 73 -10.70 8.03 4.48
C TRP A 73 -12.00 8.77 4.24
N ASN A 74 -11.92 9.78 3.38
CA ASN A 74 -13.10 10.54 2.96
C ASN A 74 -13.44 10.25 1.51
N HIS A 75 -14.50 9.47 1.30
CA HIS A 75 -15.12 9.24 -0.01
C HIS A 75 -16.64 9.17 0.16
N ASN A 76 -17.33 10.18 -0.36
CA ASN A 76 -18.78 10.39 -0.15
C ASN A 76 -19.22 10.42 1.33
N GLY A 77 -18.31 10.81 2.21
CA GLY A 77 -18.48 10.75 3.66
C GLY A 77 -17.25 10.14 4.33
N LYS A 78 -17.26 10.10 5.67
CA LYS A 78 -16.22 9.43 6.43
C LYS A 78 -16.42 7.93 6.33
N GLN A 79 -15.37 7.24 5.91
CA GLN A 79 -15.31 5.78 5.81
C GLN A 79 -14.19 5.26 6.72
N GLN A 80 -14.36 4.04 7.21
CA GLN A 80 -13.35 3.34 8.00
C GLN A 80 -13.42 1.84 7.74
N ILE A 81 -12.25 1.20 7.68
CA ILE A 81 -12.13 -0.25 7.61
C ILE A 81 -10.99 -0.72 8.51
N SER A 82 -11.13 -1.91 9.09
CA SER A 82 -10.10 -2.58 9.89
C SER A 82 -9.76 -3.94 9.27
N PHE A 83 -8.48 -4.26 9.26
CA PHE A 83 -7.95 -5.50 8.72
C PHE A 83 -7.28 -6.30 9.83
N HIS A 84 -7.70 -7.55 10.00
CA HIS A 84 -7.03 -8.48 10.91
C HIS A 84 -5.80 -9.07 10.20
N HIS A 85 -4.68 -9.19 10.91
CA HIS A 85 -3.45 -9.80 10.38
C HIS A 85 -2.97 -9.14 9.08
N LEU A 86 -3.10 -7.81 9.03
CA LEU A 86 -2.68 -6.99 7.90
C LEU A 86 -1.16 -7.03 7.76
N HIS A 87 -0.69 -7.32 6.55
CA HIS A 87 0.72 -7.30 6.22
C HIS A 87 1.09 -6.10 5.35
N CYS A 88 0.27 -5.78 4.36
CA CYS A 88 0.45 -4.62 3.50
C CYS A 88 -0.92 -4.01 3.18
N LEU A 89 -1.00 -2.68 3.18
CA LEU A 89 -2.16 -1.95 2.70
C LEU A 89 -1.71 -0.90 1.70
N ARG A 90 -2.46 -0.75 0.62
CA ARG A 90 -2.31 0.35 -0.33
C ARG A 90 -3.65 1.03 -0.54
N PHE A 91 -3.65 2.34 -0.30
CA PHE A 91 -4.74 3.22 -0.63
C PHE A 91 -4.45 3.89 -1.98
N SER A 92 -5.28 3.62 -2.99
CA SER A 92 -5.14 4.17 -4.35
C SER A 92 -6.42 4.90 -4.75
N PRO A 93 -6.59 6.17 -4.33
CA PRO A 93 -7.73 7.00 -4.73
C PRO A 93 -7.82 7.14 -6.25
N LYS A 94 -6.68 7.25 -6.94
CA LYS A 94 -6.65 7.42 -8.41
C LYS A 94 -7.20 6.20 -9.13
N CYS A 95 -6.89 5.00 -8.65
CA CYS A 95 -7.45 3.76 -9.22
C CYS A 95 -8.81 3.38 -8.61
N GLN A 96 -9.33 4.16 -7.65
CA GLN A 96 -10.57 3.89 -6.92
C GLN A 96 -10.52 2.52 -6.21
N ARG A 97 -9.39 2.21 -5.57
CA ARG A 97 -9.17 0.92 -4.92
C ARG A 97 -8.50 1.07 -3.55
N ILE A 98 -8.86 0.17 -2.65
CA ILE A 98 -8.08 -0.18 -1.47
C ILE A 98 -7.63 -1.63 -1.66
N LEU A 99 -6.35 -1.88 -1.43
CA LEU A 99 -5.74 -3.19 -1.61
C LEU A 99 -5.10 -3.62 -0.30
N SER A 100 -5.49 -4.76 0.25
CA SER A 100 -4.90 -5.31 1.46
C SER A 100 -4.30 -6.68 1.19
N ILE A 101 -3.07 -6.89 1.63
CA ILE A 101 -2.48 -8.21 1.78
C ILE A 101 -2.58 -8.56 3.26
N PHE A 102 -3.28 -9.63 3.57
CA PHE A 102 -3.47 -10.12 4.94
C PHE A 102 -3.30 -11.64 4.97
N ARG A 103 -3.22 -12.20 6.18
CA ARG A 103 -3.13 -13.64 6.38
C ARG A 103 -4.29 -14.13 7.24
N SER A 104 -4.59 -15.42 7.16
CA SER A 104 -5.57 -16.05 8.06
C SER A 104 -5.05 -16.20 9.49
N SER A 105 -3.73 -16.10 9.69
CA SER A 105 -3.06 -16.14 10.99
C SER A 105 -1.80 -15.29 10.99
N SER A 106 -1.11 -15.18 12.13
CA SER A 106 0.16 -14.47 12.25
C SER A 106 1.38 -15.27 11.75
N ASP A 107 1.16 -16.51 11.32
CA ASP A 107 2.21 -17.38 10.78
C ASP A 107 2.59 -16.96 9.36
N PHE A 108 3.88 -16.70 9.14
CA PHE A 108 4.41 -16.25 7.85
C PHE A 108 4.53 -17.39 6.83
N ASP A 109 4.54 -18.63 7.29
CA ASP A 109 4.55 -19.82 6.43
C ASP A 109 3.16 -20.12 5.82
N VAL A 110 2.14 -19.37 6.24
CA VAL A 110 0.79 -19.45 5.68
C VAL A 110 0.67 -18.51 4.47
N PRO A 111 0.11 -19.00 3.35
CA PRO A 111 -0.17 -18.17 2.18
C PRO A 111 -1.00 -16.94 2.56
N SER A 112 -0.56 -15.76 2.14
CA SER A 112 -1.34 -14.53 2.30
C SER A 112 -2.44 -14.44 1.23
N GLU A 113 -3.35 -13.52 1.45
CA GLU A 113 -4.49 -13.24 0.60
C GLU A 113 -4.52 -11.75 0.25
N LEU A 114 -4.93 -11.45 -0.98
CA LEU A 114 -5.16 -10.09 -1.47
C LEU A 114 -6.65 -9.82 -1.44
N GLY A 115 -7.08 -8.88 -0.60
CA GLY A 115 -8.40 -8.28 -0.65
C GLY A 115 -8.39 -7.03 -1.55
N VAL A 116 -9.37 -6.93 -2.44
CA VAL A 116 -9.58 -5.76 -3.30
C VAL A 116 -10.92 -5.13 -2.96
N TYR A 117 -10.92 -3.84 -2.64
CA TYR A 117 -12.08 -3.10 -2.17
C TYR A 117 -12.28 -1.84 -3.03
N ASN A 118 -13.52 -1.36 -3.13
CA ASN A 118 -13.83 -0.04 -3.66
C ASN A 118 -13.64 1.05 -2.57
N LEU A 119 -13.89 2.31 -2.91
CA LEU A 119 -13.74 3.42 -1.95
C LEU A 119 -14.97 3.57 -1.04
N GLU A 120 -16.03 2.81 -1.28
CA GLU A 120 -17.17 2.63 -0.38
C GLU A 120 -16.86 1.63 0.75
N GLY A 121 -15.68 0.98 0.71
CA GLY A 121 -15.24 0.00 1.71
C GLY A 121 -15.77 -1.42 1.45
N GLU A 122 -16.44 -1.64 0.32
CA GLU A 122 -17.00 -2.93 -0.06
C GLU A 122 -15.92 -3.79 -0.74
N LYS A 123 -15.83 -5.05 -0.32
CA LYS A 123 -14.92 -6.03 -0.93
C LYS A 123 -15.45 -6.41 -2.32
N ILE A 124 -14.66 -6.14 -3.35
CA ILE A 124 -14.95 -6.53 -4.74
C ILE A 124 -14.63 -8.00 -4.93
N TYR A 125 -13.43 -8.43 -4.54
CA TYR A 125 -13.02 -9.83 -4.54
C TYR A 125 -11.80 -10.08 -3.65
N GLN A 126 -11.45 -11.35 -3.49
CA GLN A 126 -10.31 -11.84 -2.74
C GLN A 126 -9.61 -12.95 -3.54
N ILE A 127 -8.29 -12.99 -3.48
CA ILE A 127 -7.49 -14.07 -4.06
C ILE A 127 -6.38 -14.50 -3.11
N GLU A 128 -6.14 -15.80 -3.00
CA GLU A 128 -4.99 -16.36 -2.28
C GLU A 128 -3.69 -16.13 -3.06
N SER A 129 -2.56 -16.25 -2.38
CA SER A 129 -1.23 -16.22 -3.00
C SER A 129 -1.05 -17.31 -4.07
N PRO A 130 -0.12 -17.13 -5.02
CA PRO A 130 0.25 -18.20 -5.95
C PRO A 130 0.70 -19.46 -5.19
N ALA A 131 0.42 -20.65 -5.73
CA ALA A 131 0.81 -21.90 -5.08
C ALA A 131 2.32 -21.96 -4.83
N GLY A 132 2.72 -22.22 -3.59
CA GLY A 132 4.12 -22.23 -3.16
C GLY A 132 4.70 -20.86 -2.80
N PHE A 133 3.89 -19.79 -2.80
CA PHE A 133 4.31 -18.43 -2.50
C PHE A 133 3.40 -17.76 -1.48
N THR A 134 3.91 -16.69 -0.86
CA THR A 134 3.16 -15.73 -0.05
C THR A 134 3.38 -14.32 -0.60
N MET A 135 2.32 -13.52 -0.76
CA MET A 135 2.43 -12.11 -1.16
C MET A 135 2.98 -11.29 0.01
N LEU A 136 3.99 -10.46 -0.26
CA LEU A 136 4.63 -9.57 0.71
C LEU A 136 4.04 -8.16 0.61
N TYR A 137 4.24 -7.50 -0.52
CA TYR A 137 3.81 -6.13 -0.75
C TYR A 137 3.47 -5.87 -2.22
N ILE A 138 2.72 -4.80 -2.45
CA ILE A 138 2.36 -4.34 -3.79
C ILE A 138 3.38 -3.29 -4.22
N SER A 139 4.13 -3.57 -5.28
CA SER A 139 5.16 -2.65 -5.78
C SER A 139 4.59 -1.61 -6.75
N GLU A 140 3.65 -2.00 -7.61
CA GLU A 140 3.05 -1.12 -8.61
C GLU A 140 1.53 -1.30 -8.68
N ILE A 141 0.82 -0.20 -8.89
CA ILE A 141 -0.64 -0.14 -8.99
C ILE A 141 -1.01 0.63 -10.26
N SER A 142 -1.92 0.05 -11.03
CA SER A 142 -2.60 0.72 -12.13
C SER A 142 -4.08 0.36 -12.10
N LYS A 143 -4.87 1.00 -12.96
CA LYS A 143 -6.31 0.76 -13.07
C LYS A 143 -6.66 -0.70 -13.39
N GLU A 144 -5.80 -1.37 -14.17
CA GLU A 144 -6.06 -2.71 -14.72
C GLU A 144 -5.14 -3.79 -14.13
N LYS A 145 -3.99 -3.41 -13.59
CA LYS A 145 -2.94 -4.35 -13.18
C LYS A 145 -2.29 -3.98 -11.87
N LEU A 146 -1.86 -5.00 -11.13
CA LEU A 146 -0.95 -4.88 -9.99
C LEU A 146 0.34 -5.64 -10.28
N ARG A 147 1.45 -5.12 -9.76
CA ARG A 147 2.67 -5.90 -9.57
C ARG A 147 2.86 -6.15 -8.08
N ILE A 148 2.99 -7.41 -7.72
CA ILE A 148 3.07 -7.87 -6.34
C ILE A 148 4.39 -8.63 -6.17
N VAL A 149 5.10 -8.35 -5.08
CA VAL A 149 6.25 -9.16 -4.69
C VAL A 149 5.76 -10.31 -3.84
N CYS A 150 6.15 -11.52 -4.24
CA CYS A 150 5.85 -12.75 -3.53
C CYS A 150 7.15 -13.47 -3.16
N GLU A 151 7.19 -14.01 -1.95
CA GLU A 151 8.27 -14.86 -1.47
C GLU A 151 7.86 -16.33 -1.59
N ALA A 152 8.80 -17.17 -2.02
CA ALA A 152 8.63 -18.61 -2.07
C ALA A 152 8.62 -19.22 -0.66
N LEU A 153 7.61 -20.02 -0.36
CA LEU A 153 7.45 -20.74 0.92
C LEU A 153 8.25 -22.04 0.98
N LYS A 154 8.80 -22.49 -0.15
CA LYS A 154 9.50 -23.77 -0.29
C LYS A 154 10.66 -23.66 -1.27
N GLU A 155 11.73 -24.40 -1.00
CA GLU A 155 12.96 -24.39 -1.80
C GLU A 155 12.73 -24.84 -3.26
N ASP A 156 11.73 -25.67 -3.54
CA ASP A 156 11.38 -26.10 -4.90
C ASP A 156 10.86 -24.95 -5.78
N CYS A 157 10.43 -23.86 -5.16
CA CYS A 157 9.98 -22.63 -5.83
C CYS A 157 11.10 -21.60 -6.00
N PHE A 158 12.29 -21.86 -5.45
CA PHE A 158 13.45 -20.98 -5.58
C PHE A 158 14.01 -21.05 -7.00
N ASP A 159 14.72 -20.00 -7.38
CA ASP A 159 15.47 -20.03 -8.62
C ASP A 159 16.78 -20.83 -8.49
N LYS A 160 17.49 -21.03 -9.60
CA LYS A 160 18.75 -21.82 -9.62
C LYS A 160 19.87 -21.23 -8.75
N SER A 161 19.75 -19.96 -8.35
CA SER A 161 20.70 -19.27 -7.49
C SER A 161 20.22 -19.19 -6.04
N GLY A 162 19.11 -19.86 -5.70
CA GLY A 162 18.55 -19.89 -4.35
C GLY A 162 17.72 -18.66 -3.99
N ARG A 163 17.29 -17.84 -4.96
CA ARG A 163 16.49 -16.64 -4.72
C ARG A 163 15.01 -17.01 -4.57
N SER A 164 14.35 -16.42 -3.57
CA SER A 164 12.97 -16.71 -3.16
C SER A 164 11.95 -15.67 -3.63
N ASP A 165 12.39 -14.45 -3.96
CA ASP A 165 11.50 -13.32 -4.16
C ASP A 165 11.25 -13.05 -5.65
N PHE A 166 9.98 -12.94 -6.02
CA PHE A 166 9.57 -12.81 -7.41
C PHE A 166 8.43 -11.83 -7.57
N TYR A 167 8.44 -11.12 -8.69
CA TYR A 167 7.29 -10.34 -9.12
C TYR A 167 6.21 -11.25 -9.70
N PHE A 168 4.96 -10.92 -9.38
CA PHE A 168 3.78 -11.45 -10.04
C PHE A 168 2.92 -10.29 -10.54
N ASN A 169 2.63 -10.29 -11.83
CA ASN A 169 1.67 -9.37 -12.42
C ASN A 169 0.27 -9.98 -12.32
N LEU A 170 -0.66 -9.24 -11.73
CA LEU A 170 -2.06 -9.58 -11.62
C LEU A 170 -2.88 -8.66 -12.53
N ASP A 171 -3.69 -9.26 -13.39
CA ASP A 171 -4.74 -8.57 -14.12
C ASP A 171 -6.01 -8.49 -13.26
N LEU A 172 -6.49 -7.28 -12.97
CA LEU A 172 -7.59 -7.03 -12.02
C LEU A 172 -8.96 -7.44 -12.57
N GLU A 173 -9.12 -7.50 -13.89
CA GLU A 173 -10.39 -7.87 -14.54
C GLU A 173 -10.50 -9.40 -14.63
N THR A 174 -9.50 -10.04 -15.23
CA THR A 174 -9.49 -11.48 -15.50
C THR A 174 -8.99 -12.31 -14.32
N ARG A 175 -8.35 -11.66 -13.35
CA ARG A 175 -7.70 -12.29 -12.17
C ARG A 175 -6.56 -13.23 -12.54
N LYS A 176 -6.10 -13.16 -13.79
CA LYS A 176 -4.95 -13.95 -14.26
C LYS A 176 -3.67 -13.39 -13.68
N ARG A 177 -2.78 -14.30 -13.29
CA ARG A 177 -1.49 -13.99 -12.68
C ARG A 177 -0.37 -14.57 -13.51
N VAL A 178 0.70 -13.80 -13.68
CA VAL A 178 1.89 -14.21 -14.42
C VAL A 178 3.12 -13.85 -13.59
N LYS A 179 3.98 -14.84 -13.33
CA LYS A 179 5.28 -14.64 -12.70
C LYS A 179 6.17 -13.82 -13.66
N ASP A 180 6.73 -12.71 -13.18
CA ASP A 180 7.41 -11.67 -13.97
C ASP A 180 8.85 -11.43 -13.47
N GLY A 181 9.56 -12.51 -13.18
CA GLY A 181 10.97 -12.46 -12.79
C GLY A 181 11.22 -12.24 -11.30
N ILE A 182 12.46 -11.91 -10.97
CA ILE A 182 12.99 -11.82 -9.61
C ILE A 182 12.74 -10.42 -9.06
N ALA A 183 12.35 -10.34 -7.80
CA ALA A 183 12.25 -9.09 -7.06
C ALA A 183 13.54 -8.84 -6.27
N TYR A 184 14.00 -7.57 -6.27
CA TYR A 184 15.20 -7.10 -5.59
C TYR A 184 14.84 -5.98 -4.62
#